data_AF-A0A7G2LXX3-F1
#
_entry.id   AF-A0A7G2LXX3-F1
#
_cell.length_a   1.000
_cell.length_b   1.000
_cell.length_c   1.000
_cell.angle_alpha   90.00
_cell.angle_beta   90.00
_cell.angle_gamma   90.00
#
_symmetry.space_group_name_H-M   'P 1'
#
loop_
_entity.id
_entity.type
_entity.pdbx_description
1 polymer ?
#
loop_
_entity_poly.entity_id
_entity_poly.type
_entity_poly.pdbx_seq_one_letter_code
_entity_poly.pdbx_strand_id
1 'polypeptide(L)' 'IPSDGSYGIEPGVIYGYPCTCKDGKYEIVQGLEIGEFSRARMDATETELREEREAVQDLLG' A
#
# COMPACT_ATOMS: atom_id res chain seq x y z
N ILE A 1 4.41 0.39 4.73
CA ILE A 1 5.64 0.99 4.14
C ILE A 1 5.23 1.86 2.96
N PRO A 2 6.03 2.85 2.52
CA PRO A 2 5.70 3.64 1.32
C PRO A 2 5.45 2.71 0.13
N SER A 3 4.31 2.88 -0.54
CA SER A 3 3.98 2.12 -1.74
C SER A 3 5.02 2.37 -2.84
N ASP A 4 5.50 1.29 -3.45
CA ASP A 4 6.44 1.29 -4.57
C ASP A 4 5.79 0.85 -5.90
N GLY A 5 4.46 0.69 -5.93
CA GLY A 5 3.75 0.10 -7.07
C GLY A 5 3.45 -1.40 -6.93
N SER A 6 4.01 -2.06 -5.91
CA SER A 6 3.78 -3.50 -5.68
C SER A 6 2.30 -3.82 -5.61
N TYR A 7 1.91 -4.91 -6.27
CA TYR A 7 0.53 -5.39 -6.34
C TYR A 7 -0.48 -4.41 -6.94
N GLY A 8 -0.02 -3.42 -7.72
CA GLY A 8 -0.87 -2.47 -8.42
C GLY A 8 -1.37 -1.30 -7.56
N ILE A 9 -0.82 -1.13 -6.35
CA ILE A 9 -1.12 0.01 -5.48
C ILE A 9 -0.20 1.16 -5.87
N GLU A 10 -0.73 2.31 -6.29
CA GLU A 10 0.18 3.35 -6.80
C GLU A 10 1.02 3.99 -5.68
N PRO A 11 2.23 4.47 -5.98
CA PRO A 11 3.06 5.20 -5.02
C PRO A 11 2.37 6.43 -4.41
N GLY A 12 2.88 6.87 -3.26
CA GLY A 12 2.44 8.12 -2.60
C GLY A 12 1.51 7.94 -1.42
N VAL A 13 1.20 6.70 -1.03
CA VAL A 13 0.54 6.37 0.24
C VAL A 13 1.40 5.39 1.04
N ILE A 14 1.23 5.37 2.36
CA ILE A 14 1.74 4.28 3.19
C ILE A 14 0.74 3.15 3.12
N TYR A 15 1.17 1.98 2.65
CA TYR A 15 0.30 0.82 2.47
C TYR A 15 0.89 -0.43 3.17
N GLY A 16 0.01 -1.34 3.60
CA GLY A 16 0.38 -2.58 4.27
C GLY A 16 0.70 -3.70 3.28
N TYR A 17 1.86 -4.35 3.41
CA TYR A 17 2.29 -5.41 2.50
C TYR A 17 2.79 -6.65 3.25
N PRO A 18 2.66 -7.85 2.66
CA PRO A 18 3.41 -9.01 3.12
C PRO A 18 4.90 -8.76 2.89
N CYS A 19 5.68 -8.77 3.97
CA CYS A 19 7.11 -8.49 3.92
C CYS A 19 7.90 -9.58 4.67
N THR A 20 9.12 -9.82 4.22
CA THR A 20 10.15 -10.49 5.04
C THR A 20 11.05 -9.41 5.65
N CYS A 21 11.51 -9.64 6.88
CA CYS A 21 12.40 -8.72 7.58
C CYS A 21 13.69 -9.45 7.95
N LYS A 22 14.84 -8.89 7.58
CA LYS A 22 16.16 -9.43 7.90
C LYS A 22 17.17 -8.29 8.09
N ASP A 23 17.98 -8.37 9.14
CA ASP A 23 19.06 -7.43 9.43
C ASP A 23 18.62 -5.95 9.42
N GLY A 24 17.42 -5.66 9.97
CA GLY A 24 16.84 -4.32 10.02
C GLY A 24 16.30 -3.79 8.70
N LYS A 25 16.28 -4.62 7.65
CA LYS A 25 15.72 -4.30 6.33
C LYS A 25 14.45 -5.11 6.10
N TYR A 26 13.52 -4.53 5.35
CA TYR A 26 12.32 -5.21 4.89
C TYR A 26 12.37 -5.37 3.36
N GLU A 27 11.75 -6.43 2.87
CA GLU A 27 11.52 -6.67 1.45
C GLU A 27 10.06 -7.09 1.26
N ILE A 28 9.37 -6.45 0.31
CA ILE A 28 8.00 -6.86 -0.06
C ILE A 28 8.10 -8.23 -0.72
N VAL A 29 7.34 -9.21 -0.21
CA VAL A 29 7.18 -10.51 -0.85
C VAL A 29 6.48 -10.27 -2.19
N GLN A 30 7.05 -10.76 -3.29
CA GLN A 30 6.50 -10.60 -4.65
C GLN A 30 5.90 -11.91 -5.18
N GLY A 31 5.05 -11.80 -6.20
CA GLY A 31 4.53 -12.96 -6.95
C GLY A 31 3.37 -13.70 -6.27
N LEU A 32 2.71 -13.10 -5.27
CA LEU A 32 1.49 -13.66 -4.70
C LEU A 32 0.30 -13.45 -5.64
N GLU A 33 -0.50 -14.50 -5.83
CA GLU A 33 -1.76 -14.39 -6.54
C GLU A 33 -2.78 -13.63 -5.70
N ILE A 34 -3.44 -12.66 -6.33
CA ILE A 34 -4.51 -11.87 -5.71
C ILE A 34 -5.82 -12.23 -6.39
N GLY A 35 -6.64 -13.02 -5.71
CA GLY A 35 -7.99 -13.33 -6.16
C GLY A 35 -8.92 -12.11 -6.08
N GLU A 36 -10.06 -12.18 -6.77
CA GLU A 36 -11.02 -11.07 -6.90
C GLU A 36 -11.51 -10.52 -5.56
N PHE A 37 -11.78 -11.39 -4.58
CA PHE A 37 -12.19 -10.97 -3.24
C PHE A 37 -11.12 -10.11 -2.55
N SER A 38 -9.86 -10.57 -2.59
CA SER A 38 -8.74 -9.84 -2.01
C SER A 38 -8.51 -8.52 -2.74
N ARG A 39 -8.59 -8.53 -4.08
CA ARG A 39 -8.45 -7.32 -4.90
C ARG A 39 -9.48 -6.25 -4.51
N ALA A 40 -10.75 -6.62 -4.45
CA ALA A 40 -11.81 -5.67 -4.07
C ALA A 40 -11.60 -5.04 -2.68
N ARG A 41 -11.05 -5.81 -1.73
CA ARG A 41 -10.70 -5.28 -0.41
C ARG A 41 -9.48 -4.36 -0.45
N MET A 42 -8.46 -4.71 -1.23
CA MET A 42 -7.28 -3.89 -1.41
C MET A 42 -7.63 -2.54 -2.05
N ASP A 43 -8.47 -2.54 -3.08
CA ASP A 43 -8.87 -1.31 -3.79
C ASP A 43 -9.70 -0.39 -2.88
N ALA A 44 -10.56 -0.96 -2.02
CA ALA A 44 -11.30 -0.19 -1.02
C ALA A 44 -10.37 0.49 -0.01
N THR A 45 -9.37 -0.23 0.52
CA THR A 45 -8.37 0.32 1.45
C THR A 45 -7.46 1.35 0.77
N GLU A 46 -7.07 1.13 -0.48
CA GLU A 46 -6.30 2.12 -1.23
C GLU A 46 -7.07 3.43 -1.40
N THR A 47 -8.37 3.34 -1.71
CA THR A 47 -9.25 4.51 -1.84
C THR A 47 -9.30 5.29 -0.53
N GLU A 48 -9.57 4.61 0.59
CA GLU A 48 -9.62 5.22 1.93
C GLU A 48 -8.31 5.96 2.28
N LEU A 49 -7.15 5.32 2.05
CA LEU A 49 -5.85 5.93 2.34
C LEU A 49 -5.55 7.17 1.48
N ARG A 50 -6.05 7.21 0.24
CA ARG A 50 -5.90 8.38 -0.63
C ARG A 50 -6.78 9.53 -0.16
N GLU A 51 -8.03 9.24 0.21
CA GLU A 51 -8.95 10.23 0.79
C GLU A 51 -8.38 10.82 2.09
N GLU A 52 -7.81 9.98 2.98
CA GLU A 52 -7.13 10.45 4.19
C GLU A 52 -5.95 11.37 3.88
N ARG A 53 -5.13 11.00 2.87
CA ARG A 53 -4.00 11.82 2.42
C ARG A 53 -4.46 13.16 1.87
N GLU A 54 -5.48 13.17 1.03
CA GLU A 54 -6.07 14.39 0.46
C GLU A 54 -6.61 15.29 1.57
N ALA A 55 -7.29 14.73 2.57
CA ALA A 55 -7.85 15.46 3.69
C ALA A 55 -6.79 16.20 4.55
N VAL A 56 -5.55 15.68 4.60
CA VAL A 56 -4.44 16.31 5.32
C VAL A 56 -3.49 17.09 4.41
N GLN A 57 -3.74 17.13 3.09
CA GLN A 57 -2.82 17.72 2.13
C GLN A 57 -2.51 19.19 2.44
N ASP A 58 -3.51 19.95 2.85
CA ASP A 58 -3.37 21.37 3.20
C ASP A 58 -2.57 21.60 4.49
N LEU A 59 -2.32 20.55 5.29
CA LEU A 59 -1.48 20.60 6.50
C LEU A 59 0.00 20.28 6.21
N LEU A 60 0.31 19.82 4.99
CA LEU A 60 1.63 19.28 4.65
C LEU A 60 2.66 20.31 4.14
N GLY A 61 2.28 21.60 4.02
CA GLY A 61 3.22 22.73 3.93
C GLY A 61 3.92 22.92 2.59
#